data_AF-A0A356GG19-F1
#
_entry.id   AF-A0A356GG19-F1
#
_cell.length_a   1.000
_cell.length_b   1.000
_cell.length_c   1.000
_cell.angle_alpha   90.00
_cell.angle_beta   90.00
_cell.angle_gamma   90.00
#
_symmetry.space_group_name_H-M   'P 1'
#
loop_
_entity.id
_entity.type
_entity.pdbx_description
1 polymer ?
#
loop_
_entity_poly.entity_id
_entity_poly.type
_entity_poly.pdbx_seq_one_letter_code
_entity_poly.pdbx_strand_id
1 'polypeptide(L)'
;MSIFDKLKSKTQQAVTTAVRTAGNKRETFTFAALPESLAEMQALPEASLDTPFKTAALTVLALCAYAADKNIGTEMLNWLRGPRPLNGQEISFLNDRFRDGKTYLPFTYFVGSTPDNNYTPTEPYTIVIESNHVSGEEQGYMKLFIPCGGADDPRPIKMRQRGSDGKWFLWEQYLLPGVRTPKSADPWA
;
A
#
# COMPACT_ATOMS: atom_id res chain seq x y z
N MET A 1 -16.70 -16.29 36.64
CA MET A 1 -16.16 -15.63 35.43
C MET A 1 -15.47 -16.67 34.57
N SER A 2 -15.70 -16.67 33.27
CA SER A 2 -15.30 -17.73 32.35
C SER A 2 -13.81 -17.61 31.97
N ILE A 3 -13.14 -18.75 31.76
CA ILE A 3 -11.73 -18.78 31.29
C ILE A 3 -11.55 -18.10 29.93
N PHE A 4 -12.62 -18.04 29.12
CA PHE A 4 -12.64 -17.37 27.82
C PHE A 4 -12.60 -15.83 27.92
N ASP A 5 -13.05 -15.25 29.03
CA ASP A 5 -12.99 -13.80 29.24
C ASP A 5 -11.54 -13.32 29.42
N LYS A 6 -10.69 -14.16 30.03
CA LYS A 6 -9.25 -13.91 30.16
C LYS A 6 -8.51 -14.00 28.83
N LEU A 7 -9.01 -14.80 27.87
CA LEU A 7 -8.42 -14.89 26.53
C LEU A 7 -8.77 -13.65 25.69
N LYS A 8 -10.04 -13.19 25.76
CA LYS A 8 -10.51 -11.97 25.09
C LYS A 8 -9.84 -10.71 25.64
N SER A 9 -9.66 -10.61 26.96
CA SER A 9 -9.02 -9.44 27.56
C SER A 9 -7.52 -9.37 27.25
N LYS A 10 -6.82 -10.52 27.21
CA LYS A 10 -5.41 -10.59 26.80
C LYS A 10 -5.20 -10.27 25.33
N THR A 11 -6.07 -10.73 24.43
CA THR A 11 -5.98 -10.36 23.01
C THR A 11 -6.33 -8.90 22.79
N GLN A 12 -7.34 -8.35 23.47
CA GLN A 12 -7.64 -6.92 23.42
C GLN A 12 -6.52 -6.06 24.02
N GLN A 13 -5.90 -6.46 25.14
CA GLN A 13 -4.75 -5.76 25.70
C GLN A 13 -3.53 -5.86 24.79
N ALA A 14 -3.24 -7.02 24.20
CA ALA A 14 -2.13 -7.17 23.25
C ALA A 14 -2.33 -6.33 21.98
N VAL A 15 -3.55 -6.28 21.46
CA VAL A 15 -3.94 -5.41 20.33
C VAL A 15 -3.84 -3.93 20.73
N THR A 16 -4.32 -3.56 21.92
CA THR A 16 -4.24 -2.16 22.39
C THR A 16 -2.80 -1.71 22.64
N THR A 17 -1.94 -2.60 23.13
CA THR A 17 -0.51 -2.31 23.33
C THR A 17 0.23 -2.22 22.00
N ALA A 18 -0.01 -3.12 21.05
CA ALA A 18 0.56 -3.02 19.71
C ALA A 18 0.13 -1.73 18.97
N VAL A 19 -1.13 -1.31 19.16
CA VAL A 19 -1.70 -0.08 18.58
C VAL A 19 -1.14 1.19 19.24
N ARG A 20 -0.91 1.18 20.57
CA ARG A 20 -0.29 2.31 21.31
C ARG A 20 1.23 2.45 21.11
N THR A 21 1.87 1.46 20.48
CA THR A 21 3.32 1.47 20.20
C THR A 21 3.63 1.71 18.72
N ALA A 22 2.66 2.15 17.92
CA ALA A 22 2.95 2.72 16.61
C ALA A 22 3.54 4.12 16.79
N GLY A 23 4.72 4.21 17.41
CA GLY A 23 5.54 5.42 17.35
C GLY A 23 5.91 5.74 15.89
N ASN A 24 6.75 6.74 15.69
CA ASN A 24 7.31 7.00 14.37
C ASN A 24 8.17 5.79 13.95
N LYS A 25 7.63 4.92 13.10
CA LYS A 25 8.30 3.73 12.57
C LYS A 25 8.47 3.93 11.08
N ARG A 26 9.61 3.48 10.56
CA ARG A 26 9.91 3.46 9.12
C ARG A 26 10.38 2.06 8.76
N GLU A 27 9.70 1.44 7.81
CA GLU A 27 10.08 0.14 7.24
C GLU A 27 10.48 0.33 5.77
N THR A 28 11.44 -0.46 5.32
CA THR A 28 11.92 -0.46 3.94
C THR A 28 11.76 -1.87 3.38
N PHE A 29 11.15 -1.96 2.21
CA PHE A 29 10.90 -3.21 1.48
C PHE A 29 11.66 -3.15 0.17
N THR A 30 12.34 -4.24 -0.19
CA THR A 30 13.15 -4.33 -1.40
C THR A 30 12.71 -5.54 -2.22
N PHE A 31 12.41 -5.31 -3.49
CA PHE A 31 11.95 -6.32 -4.43
C PHE A 31 12.92 -6.39 -5.61
N ALA A 32 13.38 -7.60 -5.92
CA ALA A 32 14.27 -7.81 -7.07
C ALA A 32 13.53 -7.59 -8.41
N ALA A 33 12.23 -7.86 -8.44
CA ALA A 33 11.36 -7.67 -9.58
C ALA A 33 9.95 -7.30 -9.11
N LEU A 34 9.16 -6.70 -10.00
CA LEU A 34 7.74 -6.46 -9.77
C LEU A 34 6.97 -7.74 -10.14
N PRO A 35 6.01 -8.21 -9.32
CA PRO A 35 5.24 -9.41 -9.64
C PRO A 35 4.35 -9.18 -10.86
N GLU A 36 4.33 -10.16 -11.76
CA GLU A 36 3.53 -10.14 -12.99
C GLU A 36 2.26 -10.98 -12.87
N SER A 37 2.03 -11.64 -11.73
CA SER A 37 0.81 -12.40 -11.45
C SER A 37 0.48 -12.46 -9.97
N LEU A 38 -0.78 -12.75 -9.62
CA LEU A 38 -1.17 -12.96 -8.22
C LEU A 38 -0.32 -14.08 -7.57
N ALA A 39 -0.02 -15.14 -8.31
CA ALA A 39 0.79 -16.25 -7.81
C ALA A 39 2.21 -15.80 -7.42
N GLU A 40 2.86 -14.98 -8.25
CA GLU A 40 4.17 -14.39 -7.93
C GLU A 40 4.09 -13.46 -6.73
N MET A 41 3.06 -12.61 -6.65
CA MET A 41 2.87 -11.74 -5.50
C MET A 41 2.65 -12.53 -4.20
N GLN A 42 1.93 -13.66 -4.26
CA GLN A 42 1.70 -14.55 -3.12
C GLN A 42 2.94 -15.34 -2.70
N ALA A 43 3.94 -15.48 -3.59
CA ALA A 43 5.21 -16.12 -3.27
C ALA A 43 6.18 -15.18 -2.51
N LEU A 44 5.89 -13.88 -2.47
CA LEU A 44 6.72 -12.91 -1.74
C LEU A 44 6.63 -13.11 -0.22
N PRO A 45 7.73 -12.90 0.54
CA PRO A 45 7.72 -12.98 2.01
C PRO A 45 6.68 -12.05 2.69
N GLU A 46 6.37 -10.93 2.06
CA GLU A 46 5.39 -9.94 2.50
C GLU A 46 3.94 -10.46 2.41
N ALA A 47 3.70 -11.52 1.63
CA ALA A 47 2.37 -12.09 1.41
C ALA A 47 1.75 -12.77 2.64
N SER A 48 2.46 -12.82 3.77
CA SER A 48 1.92 -13.23 5.07
C SER A 48 0.78 -12.31 5.54
N LEU A 49 0.80 -11.04 5.15
CA LEU A 49 -0.16 -9.99 5.55
C LEU A 49 -0.29 -9.83 7.08
N ASP A 50 0.75 -10.21 7.82
CA ASP A 50 0.81 -10.17 9.29
C ASP A 50 1.11 -8.76 9.84
N THR A 51 1.56 -7.83 8.98
CA THR A 51 1.73 -6.41 9.32
C THR A 51 1.04 -5.51 8.30
N PRO A 52 0.54 -4.34 8.71
CA PRO A 52 -0.06 -3.38 7.77
C PRO A 52 0.98 -2.80 6.80
N PHE A 53 2.26 -2.77 7.17
CA PHE A 53 3.36 -2.29 6.33
C PHE A 53 3.57 -3.21 5.12
N LYS A 54 3.55 -4.53 5.31
CA LYS A 54 3.65 -5.50 4.22
C LYS A 54 2.51 -5.36 3.22
N THR A 55 1.26 -5.28 3.71
CA THR A 55 0.08 -5.08 2.85
C THR A 55 0.17 -3.75 2.07
N ALA A 56 0.67 -2.69 2.70
CA ALA A 56 0.88 -1.42 2.03
C ALA A 56 1.94 -1.49 0.93
N ALA A 57 3.07 -2.19 1.15
CA ALA A 57 4.10 -2.41 0.13
C ALA A 57 3.55 -3.19 -1.07
N LEU A 58 2.84 -4.30 -0.81
CA LEU A 58 2.19 -5.11 -1.85
C LEU A 58 1.13 -4.32 -2.63
N THR A 59 0.46 -3.36 -1.98
CA THR A 59 -0.52 -2.50 -2.68
C THR A 59 0.14 -1.64 -3.76
N VAL A 60 1.35 -1.13 -3.52
CA VAL A 60 2.10 -0.39 -4.55
C VAL A 60 2.42 -1.30 -5.74
N LEU A 61 2.88 -2.54 -5.48
CA LEU A 61 3.15 -3.53 -6.54
C LEU A 61 1.88 -3.87 -7.33
N ALA A 62 0.76 -4.08 -6.65
CA ALA A 62 -0.52 -4.35 -7.29
C ALA A 62 -1.02 -3.17 -8.16
N LEU A 63 -0.71 -1.92 -7.77
CA LEU A 63 -1.01 -0.74 -8.59
C LEU A 63 -0.09 -0.64 -9.81
N CYS A 64 1.20 -1.02 -9.71
CA CYS A 64 2.08 -1.18 -10.88
C CYS A 64 1.53 -2.22 -11.85
N ALA A 65 1.14 -3.39 -11.34
CA ALA A 65 0.52 -4.44 -12.14
C ALA A 65 -0.78 -3.93 -12.79
N TYR A 66 -1.63 -3.18 -12.08
CA TYR A 66 -2.85 -2.60 -12.66
C TYR A 66 -2.57 -1.62 -13.79
N ALA A 67 -1.52 -0.79 -13.65
CA ALA A 67 -1.12 0.15 -14.68
C ALA A 67 -0.63 -0.55 -15.96
N ALA A 68 -0.03 -1.74 -15.83
CA ALA A 68 0.42 -2.57 -16.94
C ALA A 68 -0.69 -3.45 -17.53
N ASP A 69 -1.41 -4.18 -16.68
CA ASP A 69 -2.54 -5.05 -17.01
C ASP A 69 -3.64 -4.94 -15.95
N LYS A 70 -4.79 -4.41 -16.37
CA LYS A 70 -5.92 -4.14 -15.47
C LYS A 70 -6.49 -5.41 -14.84
N ASN A 71 -6.46 -6.54 -15.52
CA ASN A 71 -7.04 -7.78 -15.02
C ASN A 71 -6.15 -8.34 -13.90
N ILE A 72 -4.84 -8.42 -14.15
CA ILE A 72 -3.86 -8.89 -13.17
C ILE A 72 -3.86 -7.97 -11.95
N GLY A 73 -3.78 -6.65 -12.15
CA GLY A 73 -3.81 -5.71 -11.04
C GLY A 73 -5.13 -5.76 -10.25
N THR A 74 -6.27 -5.97 -10.92
CA THR A 74 -7.56 -6.15 -10.23
C THR A 74 -7.56 -7.39 -9.36
N GLU A 75 -7.01 -8.50 -9.86
CA GLU A 75 -6.88 -9.75 -9.10
C GLU A 75 -6.03 -9.56 -7.85
N MET A 76 -4.85 -8.93 -8.01
CA MET A 76 -3.94 -8.61 -6.91
C MET A 76 -4.57 -7.69 -5.86
N LEU A 77 -5.22 -6.61 -6.29
CA LEU A 77 -5.90 -5.66 -5.39
C LEU A 77 -7.08 -6.33 -4.67
N ASN A 78 -7.84 -7.19 -5.34
CA ASN A 78 -8.95 -7.92 -4.72
C ASN A 78 -8.46 -8.89 -3.65
N TRP A 79 -7.34 -9.58 -3.89
CA TRP A 79 -6.71 -10.42 -2.87
C TRP A 79 -6.29 -9.60 -1.64
N LEU A 80 -5.65 -8.45 -1.85
CA LEU A 80 -5.25 -7.55 -0.75
C LEU A 80 -6.44 -6.96 0.02
N ARG A 81 -7.62 -6.86 -0.59
CA ARG A 81 -8.85 -6.37 0.06
C ARG A 81 -9.69 -7.47 0.73
N GLY A 82 -9.30 -8.73 0.57
CA GLY A 82 -9.97 -9.88 1.18
C GLY A 82 -11.45 -9.97 0.77
N PRO A 83 -12.40 -9.99 1.71
CA PRO A 83 -13.82 -10.23 1.41
C PRO A 83 -14.54 -9.04 0.74
N ARG A 84 -13.83 -7.94 0.45
CA ARG A 84 -14.41 -6.73 -0.17
C ARG A 84 -13.69 -6.42 -1.49
N PRO A 85 -14.01 -7.12 -2.58
CA PRO A 85 -13.43 -6.81 -3.88
C PRO A 85 -13.72 -5.36 -4.31
N LEU A 86 -12.97 -4.88 -5.29
CA LEU A 86 -13.20 -3.59 -5.94
C LEU A 86 -14.58 -3.60 -6.59
N ASN A 87 -15.36 -2.55 -6.35
CA ASN A 87 -16.62 -2.34 -7.04
C ASN A 87 -16.42 -1.51 -8.34
N GLY A 88 -17.49 -1.36 -9.13
CA GLY A 88 -17.42 -0.65 -10.41
C GLY A 88 -17.01 0.83 -10.31
N GLN A 89 -17.32 1.50 -9.19
CA GLN A 89 -16.88 2.88 -8.96
C GLN A 89 -15.38 2.93 -8.68
N GLU A 90 -14.86 2.02 -7.86
CA GLU A 90 -13.42 1.92 -7.57
C GLU A 90 -12.61 1.55 -8.83
N ILE A 91 -13.13 0.64 -9.66
CA ILE A 91 -12.52 0.29 -10.95
C ILE A 91 -12.52 1.50 -11.90
N SER A 92 -13.65 2.20 -12.02
CA SER A 92 -13.74 3.43 -12.83
C SER A 92 -12.73 4.48 -12.36
N PHE A 93 -12.63 4.68 -11.04
CA PHE A 93 -11.63 5.57 -10.46
C PHE A 93 -10.21 5.18 -10.86
N LEU A 94 -9.81 3.91 -10.68
CA LEU A 94 -8.47 3.44 -11.05
C LEU A 94 -8.19 3.67 -12.53
N ASN A 95 -9.14 3.29 -13.39
CA ASN A 95 -9.06 3.51 -14.83
C ASN A 95 -8.81 4.98 -15.18
N ASP A 96 -9.56 5.90 -14.58
CA ASP A 96 -9.42 7.34 -14.84
C ASP A 96 -8.06 7.88 -14.41
N ARG A 97 -7.46 7.32 -13.35
CA ARG A 97 -6.13 7.76 -12.89
C ARG A 97 -4.99 7.34 -13.80
N PHE A 98 -5.13 6.24 -14.52
CA PHE A 98 -4.09 5.75 -15.44
C PHE A 98 -4.29 6.16 -16.91
N ARG A 99 -5.31 6.98 -17.21
CA ARG A 99 -5.49 7.56 -18.55
C ARG A 99 -4.38 8.53 -18.92
N ASP A 100 -4.29 8.85 -20.21
CA ASP A 100 -3.42 9.90 -20.77
C ASP A 100 -1.93 9.73 -20.42
N GLY A 101 -1.45 8.49 -20.41
CA GLY A 101 -0.04 8.18 -20.17
C GLY A 101 0.40 8.27 -18.70
N LYS A 102 -0.53 8.35 -17.74
CA LYS A 102 -0.24 8.45 -16.30
C LYS A 102 0.08 7.11 -15.62
N THR A 103 0.50 6.12 -16.38
CA THR A 103 0.92 4.80 -15.86
C THR A 103 2.17 4.90 -14.97
N TYR A 104 2.89 6.02 -15.00
CA TYR A 104 4.02 6.31 -14.10
C TYR A 104 3.61 6.55 -12.63
N LEU A 105 2.33 6.80 -12.33
CA LEU A 105 1.89 7.19 -10.97
C LEU A 105 2.30 6.21 -9.86
N PRO A 106 2.14 4.87 -10.00
CA PRO A 106 2.54 3.94 -8.96
C PRO A 106 4.06 3.93 -8.75
N PHE A 107 4.83 4.26 -9.79
CA PHE A 107 6.29 4.27 -9.72
C PHE A 107 6.84 5.42 -8.87
N THR A 108 6.04 6.45 -8.60
CA THR A 108 6.41 7.59 -7.76
C THR A 108 6.72 7.22 -6.30
N TYR A 109 6.31 6.02 -5.86
CA TYR A 109 6.49 5.51 -4.50
C TYR A 109 7.78 4.71 -4.29
N PHE A 110 8.53 4.46 -5.36
CA PHE A 110 9.84 3.82 -5.23
C PHE A 110 10.94 4.84 -4.98
N VAL A 111 11.92 4.42 -4.19
CA VAL A 111 13.13 5.19 -3.94
C VAL A 111 13.89 5.42 -5.25
N GLY A 112 14.26 6.68 -5.50
CA GLY A 112 14.98 7.11 -6.69
C GLY A 112 14.08 7.55 -7.84
N SER A 113 12.76 7.32 -7.79
CA SER A 113 11.82 7.86 -8.78
C SER A 113 11.58 9.35 -8.53
N THR A 114 11.91 10.20 -9.51
CA THR A 114 11.73 11.67 -9.42
C THR A 114 11.11 12.23 -10.71
N PRO A 115 10.59 13.46 -10.71
CA PRO A 115 10.11 14.08 -11.95
C PRO A 115 11.21 14.16 -13.03
N ASP A 116 12.46 14.42 -12.62
CA ASP A 116 13.61 14.61 -13.51
C ASP A 116 13.99 13.34 -14.29
N ASN A 117 13.80 12.17 -13.71
CA ASN A 117 14.06 10.88 -14.36
C ASN A 117 12.78 10.20 -14.86
N ASN A 118 11.70 10.96 -15.02
CA ASN A 118 10.39 10.49 -15.47
C ASN A 118 9.79 9.39 -14.57
N TYR A 119 10.10 9.44 -13.28
CA TYR A 119 9.73 8.45 -12.28
C TYR A 119 10.23 7.04 -12.60
N THR A 120 11.43 6.94 -13.16
CA THR A 120 12.13 5.67 -13.37
C THR A 120 12.79 5.26 -12.05
N PRO A 121 12.34 4.18 -11.39
CA PRO A 121 12.93 3.73 -10.13
C PRO A 121 14.32 3.13 -10.34
N THR A 122 15.12 3.13 -9.28
CA THR A 122 16.40 2.39 -9.24
C THR A 122 16.14 0.94 -8.86
N GLU A 123 16.83 0.01 -9.50
CA GLU A 123 16.83 -1.39 -9.09
C GLU A 123 17.91 -1.67 -8.02
N PRO A 124 17.63 -2.51 -7.00
CA PRO A 124 16.36 -3.20 -6.77
C PRO A 124 15.25 -2.26 -6.29
N TYR A 125 14.01 -2.55 -6.69
CA TYR A 125 12.83 -1.74 -6.40
C TYR A 125 12.63 -1.60 -4.88
N THR A 126 12.74 -0.38 -4.36
CA THR A 126 12.70 -0.14 -2.91
C THR A 126 11.54 0.77 -2.55
N ILE A 127 10.73 0.37 -1.57
CA ILE A 127 9.57 1.12 -1.05
C ILE A 127 9.82 1.43 0.42
N VAL A 128 9.56 2.68 0.82
CA VAL A 128 9.61 3.11 2.22
C VAL A 128 8.20 3.36 2.72
N ILE A 129 7.90 2.88 3.93
CA ILE A 129 6.57 3.04 4.54
C ILE A 129 6.74 3.52 5.98
N GLU A 130 5.98 4.55 6.34
CA GLU A 130 6.10 5.27 7.60
C GLU A 130 4.79 5.24 8.39
N SER A 131 4.91 5.15 9.71
CA SER A 131 3.84 5.49 10.65
C SER A 131 4.18 6.75 11.41
N ASN A 132 3.15 7.40 11.95
CA ASN A 132 3.29 8.54 12.86
C ASN A 132 2.24 8.44 13.98
N HIS A 133 2.12 9.49 14.79
CA HIS A 133 1.20 9.55 15.92
C HIS A 133 -0.28 9.29 15.55
N VAL A 134 -0.71 9.56 14.31
CA VAL A 134 -2.11 9.31 13.88
C VAL A 134 -2.34 7.89 13.34
N SER A 135 -1.29 7.09 13.15
CA SER A 135 -1.39 5.81 12.44
C SER A 135 -2.30 4.80 13.10
N GLY A 136 -2.36 4.78 14.44
CA GLY A 136 -3.12 3.81 15.23
C GLY A 136 -4.32 4.38 15.98
N GLU A 137 -4.81 5.58 15.63
CA GLU A 137 -5.89 6.23 16.39
C GLU A 137 -7.23 5.47 16.29
N GLU A 138 -7.50 4.82 15.17
CA GLU A 138 -8.74 4.07 14.94
C GLU A 138 -8.55 2.58 15.23
N GLN A 139 -9.33 2.05 16.18
CA GLN A 139 -9.23 0.66 16.60
C GLN A 139 -9.47 -0.31 15.43
N GLY A 140 -8.51 -1.23 15.21
CA GLY A 140 -8.58 -2.24 14.15
C GLY A 140 -8.18 -1.71 12.77
N TYR A 141 -7.70 -0.48 12.68
CA TYR A 141 -7.16 0.11 11.45
C TYR A 141 -5.75 0.62 11.66
N MET A 142 -5.01 0.76 10.55
CA MET A 142 -3.71 1.40 10.52
C MET A 142 -3.66 2.35 9.34
N LYS A 143 -3.35 3.62 9.59
CA LYS A 143 -3.08 4.62 8.55
C LYS A 143 -1.56 4.78 8.42
N LEU A 144 -0.99 4.35 7.30
CA LEU A 144 0.43 4.50 6.99
C LEU A 144 0.64 5.56 5.91
N PHE A 145 1.90 5.93 5.72
CA PHE A 145 2.32 6.99 4.82
C PHE A 145 3.47 6.51 3.95
N ILE A 146 3.42 6.78 2.65
CA ILE A 146 4.45 6.36 1.69
C ILE A 146 5.05 7.61 1.05
N PRO A 147 6.36 7.88 1.21
CA PRO A 147 7.03 8.96 0.51
C PRO A 147 6.82 8.87 -1.01
N CYS A 148 6.63 10.03 -1.65
CA CYS A 148 6.25 10.13 -3.06
C CYS A 148 7.20 11.11 -3.75
N GLY A 149 8.00 10.64 -4.70
CA GLY A 149 9.00 11.48 -5.37
C GLY A 149 8.43 12.67 -6.14
N GLY A 150 7.13 12.65 -6.44
CA GLY A 150 6.42 13.71 -7.15
C GLY A 150 5.54 14.63 -6.29
N ALA A 151 5.61 14.53 -4.96
CA ALA A 151 4.81 15.33 -4.03
C ALA A 151 5.66 15.86 -2.86
N ASP A 152 5.18 16.89 -2.17
CA ASP A 152 5.86 17.42 -0.96
C ASP A 152 5.66 16.52 0.26
N ASP A 153 4.46 15.96 0.40
CA ASP A 153 4.07 15.12 1.53
C ASP A 153 3.91 13.64 1.15
N PRO A 154 4.27 12.71 2.05
CA PRO A 154 3.93 11.30 1.93
C PRO A 154 2.42 11.07 1.74
N ARG A 155 2.06 10.08 0.91
CA ARG A 155 0.64 9.76 0.63
C ARG A 155 0.11 8.73 1.60
N PRO A 156 -1.11 8.92 2.14
CA PRO A 156 -1.67 7.99 3.10
C PRO A 156 -2.20 6.72 2.43
N ILE A 157 -2.19 5.62 3.18
CA ILE A 157 -2.86 4.36 2.84
C ILE A 157 -3.43 3.77 4.13
N LYS A 158 -4.60 3.15 4.06
CA LYS A 158 -5.28 2.61 5.23
C LYS A 158 -5.48 1.11 5.10
N MET A 159 -5.15 0.38 6.15
CA MET A 159 -5.34 -1.05 6.29
C MET A 159 -6.32 -1.33 7.42
N ARG A 160 -7.03 -2.46 7.31
CA ARG A 160 -7.93 -2.96 8.34
C ARG A 160 -7.47 -4.34 8.78
N GLN A 161 -7.36 -4.53 10.09
CA GLN A 161 -7.07 -5.84 10.66
C GLN A 161 -8.33 -6.69 10.67
N ARG A 162 -8.21 -7.93 10.21
CA ARG A 162 -9.25 -8.94 10.35
C ARG A 162 -9.10 -9.63 11.70
N GLY A 163 -10.12 -9.53 12.54
CA GLY A 163 -10.06 -10.02 13.93
C GLY A 163 -9.92 -11.54 14.08
N SER A 164 -10.30 -12.34 13.07
CA SER A 164 -10.26 -13.81 13.15
C SER A 164 -8.86 -14.40 13.10
N ASP A 165 -7.95 -13.77 12.38
CA ASP A 165 -6.59 -14.27 12.12
C ASP A 165 -5.50 -13.20 12.21
N GLY A 166 -5.85 -11.97 12.56
CA GLY A 166 -4.92 -10.87 12.76
C GLY A 166 -4.28 -10.30 11.49
N LYS A 167 -4.65 -10.81 10.30
CA LYS A 167 -4.11 -10.34 9.03
C LYS A 167 -4.63 -8.95 8.66
N TRP A 168 -3.82 -8.20 7.92
CA TRP A 168 -4.08 -6.83 7.50
C TRP A 168 -4.45 -6.77 6.03
N PHE A 169 -5.58 -6.16 5.74
CA PHE A 169 -6.12 -6.02 4.39
C PHE A 169 -6.21 -4.56 3.99
N LEU A 170 -6.06 -4.29 2.70
CA LEU A 170 -6.23 -2.97 2.11
C LEU A 170 -7.66 -2.47 2.38
N TRP A 171 -7.75 -1.32 3.04
CA TRP A 171 -9.03 -0.65 3.28
C TRP A 171 -9.22 0.51 2.29
N GLU A 172 -8.28 1.45 2.24
CA GLU A 172 -8.34 2.60 1.34
C GLU A 172 -6.95 2.90 0.79
N GLN A 173 -6.86 3.10 -0.53
CA GLN A 173 -5.64 3.58 -1.18
C GLN A 173 -5.87 5.04 -1.60
N TYR A 174 -5.00 5.95 -1.15
CA TYR A 174 -4.97 7.36 -1.55
C TYR A 174 -3.69 7.66 -2.35
N LEU A 175 -3.29 6.69 -3.17
CA LEU A 175 -1.99 6.66 -3.85
C LEU A 175 -2.04 7.15 -5.30
N LEU A 176 -3.20 7.60 -5.78
CA LEU A 176 -3.37 8.09 -7.15
C LEU A 176 -3.87 9.56 -7.28
N PRO A 177 -3.60 10.50 -6.35
CA PRO A 177 -3.63 11.93 -6.68
C PRO A 177 -2.59 12.29 -7.75
N GLY A 178 -2.78 13.45 -8.39
CA GLY A 178 -1.77 14.01 -9.30
C GLY A 178 -0.46 14.30 -8.56
N VAL A 179 0.64 14.24 -9.32
CA VAL A 179 2.01 14.54 -8.90
C VAL A 179 2.63 15.53 -9.88
N ARG A 180 3.81 16.07 -9.57
CA ARG A 180 4.60 16.90 -10.49
C ARG A 180 4.73 16.23 -11.87
N THR A 181 4.61 17.01 -12.93
CA THR A 181 4.73 16.50 -14.30
C THR A 181 6.12 15.89 -14.53
N PRO A 182 6.24 14.68 -15.11
CA PRO A 182 7.51 14.13 -15.54
C PRO A 182 8.23 15.09 -16.51
N LYS A 183 9.56 15.17 -16.44
CA LYS A 183 10.36 16.05 -17.30
C LYS A 183 10.08 15.85 -18.79
N SER A 184 9.91 14.61 -19.24
CA SER A 184 9.61 14.28 -20.64
C SER A 184 8.21 14.71 -21.12
N ALA A 185 7.30 15.01 -20.18
CA ALA A 185 5.94 15.43 -20.45
C ALA A 185 5.71 16.92 -20.18
N ASP A 186 6.72 17.63 -19.69
CA ASP A 186 6.67 19.08 -19.45
C ASP A 186 7.10 19.82 -20.74
N PRO A 187 6.18 20.56 -21.39
CA PRO A 187 6.51 21.31 -22.61
C PRO A 187 7.42 22.51 -22.37
N TRP A 188 7.74 22.83 -21.10
CA TRP A 188 8.57 23.97 -20.69
C TRP A 188 9.85 23.58 -19.95
N ALA A 189 10.16 22.27 -19.86
CA ALA A 189 11.33 21.76 -19.15
C ALA A 189 12.68 21.94 -19.86
#